data_AF-A0A956H0I4-F1
#
_entry.id   AF-A0A956H0I4-F1
#
_cell.length_a   1.000
_cell.length_b   1.000
_cell.length_c   1.000
_cell.angle_alpha   90.00
_cell.angle_beta   90.00
_cell.angle_gamma   90.00
#
_symmetry.space_group_name_H-M   'P 1'
#
loop_
_entity.id
_entity.type
_entity.pdbx_description
1 polymer ?
#
loop_
_entity_poly.entity_id
_entity_poly.type
_entity_poly.pdbx_seq_one_letter_code
_entity_poly.pdbx_strand_id
1 'polypeptide(L)'
;MIGHFMLESITTADLNDALAKGARWSELQHGEVGWNTASRSLLAALLRGQLVAAPDRLPPHRQLIFPTERREQLHDFLRQSSLLWGVTRYEDSGFESLCDGASAAWGQRKRNDAVLAQLGESDVRIAVFYQAGYEMI
;
A
#
# COMPACT_ATOMS: atom_id res chain seq x y z
N MET A 1 10.26 -11.88 -0.37
CA MET A 1 10.12 -10.69 -1.25
C MET A 1 8.84 -10.00 -0.83
N ILE A 2 8.90 -8.76 -0.34
CA ILE A 2 7.76 -8.04 0.27
C ILE A 2 7.04 -7.22 -0.80
N GLY A 3 5.80 -7.57 -1.14
CA GLY A 3 5.04 -6.81 -2.13
C GLY A 3 4.55 -5.46 -1.57
N HIS A 4 4.86 -4.40 -2.31
CA HIS A 4 4.44 -3.03 -1.99
C HIS A 4 3.29 -2.57 -2.89
N PHE A 5 2.34 -1.90 -2.28
CA PHE A 5 1.19 -1.29 -2.93
C PHE A 5 0.97 0.12 -2.38
N MET A 6 0.17 0.93 -3.06
CA MET A 6 -0.23 2.25 -2.58
C MET A 6 -1.74 2.40 -2.61
N LEU A 7 -2.31 3.05 -1.62
CA LEU A 7 -3.73 3.40 -1.62
C LEU A 7 -3.89 4.84 -2.12
N GLU A 8 -4.74 5.03 -3.12
CA GLU A 8 -5.19 6.35 -3.57
C GLU A 8 -6.15 6.98 -2.57
N SER A 9 -6.98 6.17 -1.90
CA SER A 9 -7.82 6.56 -0.77
C SER A 9 -8.07 5.36 0.16
N ILE A 10 -8.20 5.64 1.45
CA ILE A 10 -8.60 4.66 2.49
C ILE A 10 -9.60 5.34 3.41
N THR A 11 -10.73 4.70 3.68
CA THR A 11 -11.66 5.23 4.69
C THR A 11 -11.18 4.85 6.08
N THR A 12 -11.44 5.70 7.08
CA THR A 12 -11.15 5.36 8.49
C THR A 12 -11.86 4.07 8.93
N ALA A 13 -13.00 3.73 8.33
CA ALA A 13 -13.69 2.46 8.59
C ALA A 13 -12.89 1.27 8.06
N ASP A 14 -12.42 1.33 6.80
CA ASP A 14 -11.59 0.27 6.21
C ASP A 14 -10.27 0.08 6.98
N LEU A 15 -9.68 1.18 7.45
CA LEU A 15 -8.49 1.13 8.29
C LEU A 15 -8.77 0.42 9.61
N ASN A 16 -9.82 0.83 10.33
CA ASN A 16 -10.16 0.25 11.62
C ASN A 16 -10.46 -1.24 11.50
N ASP A 17 -11.16 -1.64 10.43
CA ASP A 17 -11.43 -3.05 10.13
C ASP A 17 -10.13 -3.81 9.83
N ALA A 18 -9.23 -3.24 9.01
CA ALA A 18 -7.93 -3.86 8.73
C ALA A 18 -7.12 -4.08 10.02
N LEU A 19 -7.04 -3.06 10.88
CA LEU A 19 -6.34 -3.14 12.17
C LEU A 19 -6.99 -4.18 13.09
N ALA A 20 -8.32 -4.23 13.17
CA ALA A 20 -9.05 -5.22 13.96
C ALA A 20 -8.82 -6.67 13.48
N LYS A 21 -8.54 -6.86 12.18
CA LYS A 21 -8.24 -8.17 11.58
C LYS A 21 -6.76 -8.55 11.64
N GLY A 22 -5.90 -7.68 12.20
CA GLY A 22 -4.50 -7.98 12.46
C GLY A 22 -3.51 -7.29 11.53
N ALA A 23 -3.96 -6.36 10.68
CA ALA A 23 -3.04 -5.41 10.06
C ALA A 23 -2.38 -4.53 11.14
N ARG A 24 -1.19 -4.02 10.87
CA ARG A 24 -0.47 -3.12 11.77
C ARG A 24 0.23 -2.02 11.01
N TRP A 25 0.41 -0.89 11.65
CA TRP A 25 1.25 0.16 11.09
C TRP A 25 2.73 -0.20 11.19
N SER A 26 3.53 0.20 10.20
CA SER A 26 4.99 0.16 10.26
C SER A 26 5.53 1.02 11.40
N GLU A 27 6.67 0.68 11.98
CA GLU A 27 7.34 1.54 12.97
C GLU A 27 7.82 2.84 12.35
N LEU A 28 8.37 2.77 11.14
CA LEU A 28 8.80 3.94 10.37
C LEU A 28 7.59 4.70 9.82
N GLN A 29 7.59 6.01 10.04
CA GLN A 29 6.66 6.98 9.47
C GLN A 29 7.48 8.13 8.88
N HIS A 30 7.21 8.52 7.63
CA HIS A 30 7.89 9.62 6.96
C HIS A 30 7.22 10.97 7.25
N GLY A 31 6.95 11.25 8.53
CA GLY A 31 6.18 12.43 8.96
C GLY A 31 6.92 13.75 8.68
N GLU A 32 8.25 13.70 8.63
CA GLU A 32 9.13 14.86 8.53
C GLU A 32 9.23 15.48 7.12
N VAL A 33 8.87 14.76 6.05
CA VAL A 33 9.05 15.23 4.66
C VAL A 33 8.18 16.45 4.33
N GLY A 34 7.03 16.56 5.00
CA GLY A 34 6.05 17.65 4.81
C GLY A 34 5.39 17.67 3.43
N TRP A 35 4.27 18.39 3.33
CA TRP A 35 3.56 18.63 2.05
C TRP A 35 4.07 19.88 1.34
N ASN A 36 5.25 19.79 0.74
CA ASN A 36 5.85 20.88 -0.02
C ASN A 36 5.86 20.59 -1.54
N THR A 37 6.30 21.55 -2.35
CA THR A 37 6.34 21.42 -3.81
C THR A 37 7.17 20.23 -4.27
N ALA A 38 8.29 19.94 -3.61
CA ALA A 38 9.17 18.83 -3.99
C ALA A 38 8.53 17.47 -3.73
N SER A 39 8.00 17.24 -2.52
CA SER A 39 7.35 15.96 -2.18
C SER A 39 6.09 15.72 -3.01
N ARG A 40 5.29 16.76 -3.27
CA ARG A 40 4.13 16.69 -4.18
C ARG A 40 4.54 16.34 -5.61
N SER A 41 5.65 16.89 -6.10
CA SER A 41 6.15 16.59 -7.44
C SER A 41 6.60 15.13 -7.57
N LEU A 42 7.23 14.59 -6.52
CA LEU A 42 7.61 13.17 -6.45
C LEU A 42 6.39 12.26 -6.43
N LEU A 43 5.36 12.58 -5.63
CA LEU A 43 4.10 11.84 -5.65
C LEU A 43 3.43 11.91 -7.01
N ALA A 44 3.37 13.08 -7.65
CA ALA A 44 2.80 13.21 -8.99
C ALA A 44 3.59 12.41 -10.05
N ALA A 45 4.91 12.30 -9.92
CA ALA A 45 5.74 11.46 -10.79
C ALA A 45 5.43 9.98 -10.57
N LEU A 46 5.37 9.55 -9.30
CA LEU A 46 5.00 8.20 -8.91
C LEU A 46 3.61 7.82 -9.43
N LEU A 47 2.62 8.72 -9.30
CA LEU A 47 1.26 8.51 -9.78
C LEU A 47 1.15 8.39 -11.30
N ARG A 48 2.15 8.87 -12.04
CA ARG A 48 2.30 8.70 -13.49
C ARG A 48 3.12 7.46 -13.87
N GLY A 49 3.49 6.62 -12.91
CA GLY A 49 4.32 5.44 -13.13
C GLY A 49 5.80 5.75 -13.41
N GLN A 50 6.29 6.91 -12.98
CA GLN A 50 7.71 7.24 -13.11
C GLN A 50 8.49 6.66 -11.93
N LEU A 51 9.70 6.15 -12.20
CA LEU A 51 10.63 5.70 -11.16
C LEU A 51 10.96 6.84 -10.19
N VAL A 52 10.76 6.58 -8.90
CA VAL A 52 11.11 7.50 -7.82
C VAL A 52 12.28 6.90 -7.03
N ALA A 53 13.47 7.48 -7.19
CA ALA A 53 14.69 6.99 -6.56
C ALA A 53 14.74 7.21 -5.02
N ALA A 54 13.89 8.08 -4.49
CA ALA A 54 13.85 8.44 -3.08
C ALA A 54 12.40 8.34 -2.56
N PRO A 55 11.87 7.12 -2.36
CA PRO A 55 10.50 6.91 -1.88
C PRO A 55 10.31 7.46 -0.45
N ASP A 56 11.37 7.56 0.34
CA ASP A 56 11.42 8.22 1.64
C ASP A 56 11.18 9.73 1.59
N ARG A 57 11.24 10.36 0.40
CA ARG A 57 10.93 11.78 0.16
C ARG A 57 9.54 12.02 -0.42
N LEU A 58 8.72 10.98 -0.53
CA LEU A 58 7.31 11.16 -0.84
C LEU A 58 6.61 11.92 0.30
N PRO A 59 5.44 12.53 0.04
CA PRO A 59 4.69 13.24 1.09
C PRO A 59 4.47 12.36 2.32
N PRO A 60 4.18 12.96 3.49
CA PRO A 60 4.00 12.24 4.73
C PRO A 60 3.12 11.00 4.57
N HIS A 61 3.71 9.84 4.87
CA HIS A 61 3.06 8.55 4.71
C HIS A 61 3.58 7.53 5.72
N ARG A 62 2.81 6.45 5.87
CA ARG A 62 3.17 5.28 6.68
C ARG A 62 2.68 4.03 5.98
N GLN A 63 3.30 2.89 6.26
CA GLN A 63 2.91 1.63 5.65
C GLN A 63 1.94 0.90 6.56
N LEU A 64 0.78 0.53 6.02
CA LEU A 64 -0.09 -0.48 6.60
C LEU A 64 0.44 -1.85 6.19
N ILE A 65 0.82 -2.66 7.18
CA ILE A 65 1.40 -3.99 6.99
C ILE A 65 0.32 -5.03 7.25
N PHE A 66 0.14 -5.93 6.30
CA PHE A 66 -0.65 -7.15 6.44
C PHE A 66 0.32 -8.32 6.65
N PRO A 67 0.51 -8.73 7.91
CA PRO A 67 1.48 -9.76 8.24
C PRO A 67 1.05 -11.15 7.77
N THR A 68 2.00 -11.92 7.26
CA THR A 68 1.79 -13.32 6.86
C THR A 68 1.32 -14.17 8.04
N GLU A 69 1.77 -13.89 9.27
CA GLU A 69 1.34 -14.64 10.46
C GLU A 69 -0.15 -14.48 10.79
N ARG A 70 -0.85 -13.50 10.21
CA ARG A 70 -2.30 -13.28 10.36
C ARG A 70 -3.08 -13.62 9.10
N ARG A 71 -2.47 -14.34 8.16
CA ARG A 71 -3.02 -14.60 6.82
C ARG A 71 -4.44 -15.17 6.86
N GLU A 72 -4.72 -16.12 7.75
CA GLU A 72 -6.06 -16.73 7.85
C GLU A 72 -7.12 -15.70 8.25
N GLN A 73 -6.83 -14.84 9.24
CA GLN A 73 -7.77 -13.80 9.69
C GLN A 73 -7.93 -12.68 8.66
N LEU A 74 -6.88 -12.40 7.88
CA LEU A 74 -6.86 -11.36 6.86
C LEU A 74 -7.45 -11.82 5.53
N HIS A 75 -7.45 -13.13 5.23
CA HIS A 75 -7.85 -13.66 3.93
C HIS A 75 -9.28 -13.26 3.55
N ASP A 76 -10.25 -13.55 4.41
CA ASP A 76 -11.66 -13.26 4.13
C ASP A 76 -11.94 -11.76 4.08
N PHE A 77 -11.28 -11.00 4.96
CA PHE A 77 -11.34 -9.54 4.95
C PHE A 77 -10.83 -8.99 3.61
N LEU A 78 -9.59 -9.29 3.23
CA LEU A 78 -8.97 -8.79 2.00
C LEU A 78 -9.70 -9.27 0.74
N ARG A 79 -10.30 -10.47 0.76
CA ARG A 79 -11.09 -10.98 -0.36
C ARG A 79 -12.35 -10.16 -0.63
N GLN A 80 -12.97 -9.61 0.42
CA GLN A 80 -14.24 -8.89 0.34
C GLN A 80 -14.07 -7.37 0.44
N SER A 81 -12.91 -6.90 0.90
CA SER A 81 -12.68 -5.50 1.19
C SER A 81 -12.61 -4.64 -0.07
N SER A 82 -13.38 -3.54 -0.05
CA SER A 82 -13.29 -2.45 -1.02
C SER A 82 -12.02 -1.61 -0.86
N LEU A 83 -11.30 -1.75 0.26
CA LEU A 83 -9.99 -1.12 0.49
C LEU A 83 -9.07 -1.30 -0.72
N LEU A 84 -9.08 -2.51 -1.29
CA LEU A 84 -8.16 -2.88 -2.36
C LEU A 84 -8.55 -2.33 -3.75
N TRP A 85 -9.71 -1.65 -3.86
CA TRP A 85 -10.14 -1.03 -5.12
C TRP A 85 -9.36 0.25 -5.42
N GLY A 86 -8.99 1.00 -4.38
CA GLY A 86 -8.12 2.17 -4.48
C GLY A 86 -6.64 1.83 -4.50
N VAL A 87 -6.29 0.54 -4.52
CA VAL A 87 -4.89 0.13 -4.52
C VAL A 87 -4.31 0.23 -5.93
N THR A 88 -3.27 1.04 -6.04
CA THR A 88 -2.45 1.19 -7.24
C THR A 88 -1.03 0.73 -6.96
N ARG A 89 -0.40 0.19 -8.00
CA ARG A 89 1.00 -0.21 -8.03
C ARG A 89 1.59 0.36 -9.30
N TYR A 90 2.75 0.96 -9.14
CA TYR A 90 3.54 1.48 -10.24
C TYR A 90 4.73 0.56 -10.40
N GLU A 91 4.82 -0.10 -11.55
CA GLU A 91 6.00 -0.86 -11.93
C GLU A 91 7.20 0.11 -11.96
N ASP A 92 8.39 -0.38 -11.59
CA ASP A 92 9.61 0.43 -11.49
C ASP A 92 9.54 1.65 -10.56
N SER A 93 8.71 1.61 -9.52
CA SER A 93 8.58 2.71 -8.54
C SER A 93 9.68 2.75 -7.46
N GLY A 94 10.66 1.85 -7.52
CA GLY A 94 11.66 1.66 -6.47
C GLY A 94 11.15 0.83 -5.29
N PHE A 95 9.87 0.44 -5.28
CA PHE A 95 9.31 -0.49 -4.30
C PHE A 95 9.51 -1.96 -4.74
N GLU A 96 9.61 -2.88 -3.77
CA GLU A 96 9.90 -4.30 -4.01
C GLU A 96 8.92 -4.99 -4.98
N SER A 97 9.44 -5.98 -5.70
CA SER A 97 8.71 -6.77 -6.72
C SER A 97 7.61 -7.63 -6.11
N LEU A 98 6.57 -7.95 -6.89
CA LEU A 98 5.55 -8.93 -6.50
C LEU A 98 6.07 -10.35 -6.73
N CYS A 99 5.54 -11.33 -5.99
CA CYS A 99 5.69 -12.72 -6.38
C CYS A 99 4.95 -13.00 -7.71
N ASP A 100 5.34 -14.05 -8.42
CA ASP A 100 4.82 -14.36 -9.76
C ASP A 100 3.28 -14.45 -9.80
N GLY A 101 2.69 -15.10 -8.79
CA GLY A 101 1.23 -15.22 -8.66
C GLY A 101 0.54 -13.87 -8.46
N ALA A 102 1.12 -13.00 -7.63
CA ALA A 102 0.60 -11.65 -7.40
C ALA A 102 0.76 -10.76 -8.64
N SER A 103 1.88 -10.88 -9.35
CA SER A 103 2.12 -10.17 -10.61
C SER A 103 1.10 -10.56 -11.69
N ALA A 104 0.85 -11.86 -11.87
CA ALA A 104 -0.13 -12.36 -12.83
C ALA A 104 -1.56 -11.87 -12.52
N ALA A 105 -1.98 -11.92 -11.25
CA ALA A 105 -3.28 -11.41 -10.82
C ALA A 105 -3.39 -9.89 -11.00
N TRP A 106 -2.30 -9.16 -10.74
CA TRP A 106 -2.24 -7.71 -10.92
C TRP A 106 -2.45 -7.31 -12.39
N GLY A 107 -1.77 -8.00 -13.32
CA GLY A 107 -1.93 -7.79 -14.76
C GLY A 107 -3.35 -8.08 -15.28
N GLN A 108 -4.07 -8.99 -14.62
CA GLN A 108 -5.48 -9.30 -14.90
C GLN A 108 -6.47 -8.32 -14.23
N ARG A 109 -5.98 -7.25 -13.58
CA ARG A 109 -6.78 -6.28 -12.81
C ARG A 109 -7.54 -6.91 -11.62
N LYS A 110 -7.10 -8.06 -11.13
CA LYS A 110 -7.67 -8.73 -9.95
C LYS A 110 -6.90 -8.27 -8.71
N ARG A 111 -7.21 -7.06 -8.23
CA ARG A 111 -6.46 -6.39 -7.14
C ARG A 111 -6.44 -7.21 -5.85
N ASN A 112 -7.60 -7.69 -5.41
CA ASN A 112 -7.71 -8.51 -4.21
C ASN A 112 -6.93 -9.82 -4.34
N ASP A 113 -7.04 -10.50 -5.49
CA ASP A 113 -6.30 -11.75 -5.74
C ASP A 113 -4.79 -11.52 -5.77
N ALA A 114 -4.32 -10.38 -6.30
CA ALA A 114 -2.91 -10.02 -6.28
C ALA A 114 -2.37 -9.83 -4.86
N VAL A 115 -3.12 -9.12 -4.01
CA VAL A 115 -2.76 -8.93 -2.60
C VAL A 115 -2.80 -10.25 -1.84
N LEU A 116 -3.81 -11.09 -2.06
CA LEU A 116 -3.93 -12.40 -1.40
C LEU A 116 -2.84 -13.39 -1.84
N ALA A 117 -2.46 -13.35 -3.12
CA ALA A 117 -1.34 -14.12 -3.65
C ALA A 117 -0.03 -13.66 -3.03
N GLN A 118 0.19 -12.35 -2.90
CA GLN A 118 1.38 -11.81 -2.25
C GLN A 118 1.44 -12.18 -0.77
N LEU A 119 0.31 -12.04 -0.06
CA LEU A 119 0.17 -12.43 1.35
C LEU A 119 0.48 -13.91 1.57
N GLY A 120 0.50 -14.72 0.51
CA GLY A 120 0.92 -16.11 0.59
C GLY A 120 2.36 -16.42 0.59
N GLU A 121 3.15 -15.48 0.11
CA GLU A 121 4.60 -15.64 -0.01
C GLU A 121 5.31 -14.74 1.00
N SER A 122 4.69 -13.62 1.37
CA SER A 122 5.27 -12.63 2.29
C SER A 122 4.25 -11.67 2.86
N ASP A 123 4.71 -10.83 3.78
CA ASP A 123 3.95 -9.66 4.22
C ASP A 123 3.61 -8.77 3.02
N VAL A 124 2.44 -8.15 3.09
CA VAL A 124 2.01 -7.11 2.16
C VAL A 124 2.15 -5.76 2.85
N ARG A 125 2.72 -4.79 2.15
CA ARG A 125 2.85 -3.41 2.65
C ARG A 125 2.10 -2.46 1.74
N ILE A 126 1.24 -1.63 2.31
CA ILE A 126 0.48 -0.63 1.58
C ILE A 126 0.81 0.76 2.12
N ALA A 127 1.37 1.63 1.28
CA ALA A 127 1.63 3.01 1.66
C ALA A 127 0.33 3.83 1.73
N VAL A 128 0.13 4.51 2.86
CA VAL A 128 -0.99 5.41 3.14
C VAL A 128 -0.45 6.83 3.33
N PHE A 129 -0.89 7.77 2.49
CA PHE A 129 -0.48 9.18 2.52
C PHE A 129 -1.44 10.01 3.38
N TYR A 130 -0.89 10.90 4.23
CA TYR A 130 -1.66 11.75 5.14
C TYR A 130 -1.62 13.20 4.69
N GLN A 131 -2.75 13.86 4.45
CA GLN A 131 -2.79 15.31 4.25
C GLN A 131 -3.18 16.00 5.57
N ALA A 132 -2.21 16.66 6.22
CA ALA A 132 -2.42 17.52 7.39
C ALA A 132 -3.36 16.93 8.48
N GLY A 133 -3.00 15.75 9.02
CA GLY A 133 -3.73 15.12 10.12
C GLY A 133 -4.97 14.31 9.72
N TYR A 134 -5.31 14.26 8.44
CA TYR A 134 -6.34 13.38 7.89
C TYR A 134 -5.74 12.45 6.83
N GLU A 135 -6.11 11.17 6.88
CA GLU A 135 -5.93 10.23 5.78
C GLU A 135 -6.64 10.80 4.54
N MET A 136 -6.01 10.73 3.36
CA MET A 136 -6.64 11.28 2.16
C MET A 136 -7.96 10.54 1.86
N ILE A 137 -9.00 11.34 1.63
CA ILE A 137 -10.33 10.97 1.13
C ILE A 137 -10.24 10.72 -0.38
#